data_AF-A0A098F595-F1
#
_entry.id   AF-A0A098F595-F1
#
_cell.length_a   1.000
_cell.length_b   1.000
_cell.length_c   1.000
_cell.angle_alpha   90.00
_cell.angle_beta   90.00
_cell.angle_gamma   90.00
#
_symmetry.space_group_name_H-M   'P 1'
#
loop_
_entity.id
_entity.type
_entity.pdbx_description
1 polymer ?
#
loop_
_entity_poly.entity_id
_entity_poly.type
_entity_poly.pdbx_seq_one_letter_code
_entity_poly.pdbx_strand_id
1 'polypeptide(L)' 'MVKTYTTLQGDTWDLIAYRTWGSEYLLPLLFEANYKYRTVVIFPGGIVLNIPEVDTSEITDRPEWLNEDDDEFLEDEEL' A
#
# COMPACT_ATOMS: atom_id res chain seq x y z
N MET A 1 -10.65 -13.61 -8.31
CA MET A 1 -9.63 -14.56 -8.85
C MET A 1 -8.47 -14.55 -7.88
N VAL A 2 -7.83 -15.68 -7.54
CA VAL A 2 -6.70 -15.67 -6.58
C VAL A 2 -5.54 -14.91 -7.22
N LYS A 3 -5.24 -13.71 -6.72
CA LYS A 3 -4.07 -12.93 -7.13
C LYS A 3 -2.85 -13.46 -6.40
N THR A 4 -1.74 -13.60 -7.10
CA THR A 4 -0.46 -14.03 -6.52
C THR A 4 0.59 -12.97 -6.78
N TYR A 5 1.49 -12.78 -5.82
CA TYR A 5 2.62 -11.87 -5.95
C TYR A 5 3.93 -12.61 -5.72
N THR A 6 4.87 -12.40 -6.63
CA THR A 6 6.23 -12.91 -6.48
C THR A 6 7.07 -11.83 -5.83
N THR A 7 7.59 -12.12 -4.63
CA THR A 7 8.45 -11.20 -3.89
C THR A 7 9.75 -10.94 -4.64
N LEU A 8 10.28 -9.74 -4.47
CA LEU A 8 11.63 -9.34 -4.85
C LEU A 8 12.55 -9.33 -3.61
N GLN A 9 13.85 -9.31 -3.86
CA GLN A 9 14.82 -9.25 -2.77
C GLN A 9 14.69 -7.91 -2.05
N GLY A 10 14.52 -7.96 -0.73
CA GLY A 10 14.37 -6.77 0.10
C GLY A 10 12.92 -6.33 0.27
N ASP A 11 11.95 -7.03 -0.31
CA ASP A 11 10.53 -6.75 -0.08
C ASP A 11 10.15 -7.02 1.37
N THR A 12 9.20 -6.25 1.88
CA THR A 12 8.63 -6.37 3.22
C THR A 12 7.10 -6.41 3.14
N TRP A 13 6.43 -6.82 4.21
CA TRP A 13 4.97 -6.99 4.22
C TRP A 13 4.20 -5.69 3.89
N ASP A 14 4.63 -4.58 4.46
CA ASP A 14 4.13 -3.22 4.23
C ASP A 14 4.31 -2.80 2.76
N LEU A 15 5.49 -3.01 2.18
CA LEU A 15 5.76 -2.67 0.79
C LEU A 15 4.89 -3.49 -0.18
N ILE A 16 4.71 -4.78 0.09
CA ILE A 16 3.87 -5.66 -0.73
C ILE A 16 2.40 -5.26 -0.62
N ALA A 17 1.91 -4.97 0.59
CA ALA A 17 0.55 -4.49 0.81
C ALA A 17 0.30 -3.15 0.09
N TYR A 18 1.24 -2.21 0.19
CA TYR A 18 1.16 -0.93 -0.52
C TYR A 18 1.16 -1.10 -2.04
N ARG A 19 2.01 -1.97 -2.60
CA ARG A 19 2.04 -2.21 -4.05
C ARG A 19 0.80 -2.92 -4.59
N THR A 20 0.16 -3.73 -3.76
CA THR A 20 -0.97 -4.57 -4.17
C THR A 20 -2.31 -3.89 -3.98
N TRP A 21 -2.47 -3.15 -2.89
CA TRP A 21 -3.72 -2.50 -2.50
C TRP A 21 -3.64 -0.98 -2.37
N GLY A 22 -2.45 -0.38 -2.48
CA GLY A 22 -2.22 1.05 -2.25
C GLY A 22 -2.19 1.42 -0.76
N SER A 23 -2.27 0.43 0.14
CA SER A 23 -2.31 0.66 1.59
C SER A 23 -1.44 -0.35 2.33
N GLU A 24 -0.47 0.15 3.09
CA GLU A 24 0.38 -0.65 3.97
C GLU A 24 -0.38 -1.25 5.15
N TYR A 25 -1.48 -0.62 5.57
CA TYR A 25 -2.30 -1.05 6.72
C TYR A 25 -3.03 -2.38 6.50
N LEU A 26 -3.10 -2.85 5.26
CA LEU A 26 -3.72 -4.13 4.91
C LEU A 26 -2.76 -5.32 5.06
N LEU A 27 -1.55 -5.10 5.57
CA LEU A 27 -0.58 -6.15 5.86
C LEU A 27 -1.15 -7.31 6.71
N PRO A 28 -2.07 -7.15 7.69
CA PRO A 28 -2.54 -8.28 8.51
C PRO A 28 -3.30 -9.30 7.66
N LEU A 29 -4.05 -8.84 6.65
CA LEU A 29 -4.77 -9.72 5.71
C LEU A 29 -3.79 -10.53 4.85
N LEU A 30 -2.72 -9.87 4.37
CA LEU A 30 -1.65 -10.54 3.64
C LEU A 30 -0.94 -11.57 4.51
N PHE A 31 -0.77 -11.26 5.79
CA PHE A 31 -0.12 -12.12 6.78
C PHE A 31 -0.95 -13.37 7.09
N GLU A 32 -2.27 -13.22 7.30
CA GLU A 32 -3.19 -14.34 7.52
C GLU A 32 -3.23 -15.29 6.32
N ALA A 33 -3.28 -14.73 5.11
CA ALA A 33 -3.26 -15.52 3.87
C ALA A 33 -1.93 -16.29 3.67
N ASN A 34 -0.84 -15.84 4.30
CA ASN A 34 0.52 -16.37 4.10
C ASN A 34 1.22 -16.72 5.42
N TYR A 35 0.50 -17.29 6.38
CA TYR A 35 1.01 -17.61 7.72
C TYR A 35 2.33 -18.40 7.75
N LYS A 36 2.60 -19.19 6.70
CA LYS A 36 3.86 -19.93 6.51
C LYS A 36 5.09 -19.03 6.56
N TYR A 37 5.00 -17.79 6.09
CA TYR A 37 6.11 -16.85 6.00
C TYR A 37 6.13 -15.82 7.13
N ARG A 38 5.34 -16.01 8.19
CA ARG A 38 5.19 -15.04 9.30
C ARG A 38 6.48 -14.60 9.99
N THR A 39 7.53 -15.43 9.95
CA THR A 39 8.82 -15.13 10.57
C THR A 39 9.76 -14.37 9.64
N VAL A 40 9.36 -14.18 8.38
CA VAL A 40 10.14 -13.46 7.38
C VAL A 40 9.79 -11.98 7.50
N VAL A 41 10.76 -11.19 7.95
CA VAL A 41 10.64 -9.72 8.02
C VAL A 41 11.03 -9.10 6.68
N ILE A 42 12.11 -9.62 6.08
CA ILE A 42 12.62 -9.22 4.77
C ILE A 42 12.56 -10.44 3.86
N PHE A 43 11.79 -10.34 2.78
CA PHE A 43 11.62 -11.42 1.84
C PHE A 43 12.84 -11.56 0.92
N PRO A 44 13.34 -12.79 0.72
CA PRO A 44 14.15 -13.08 -0.44
C PRO A 44 13.30 -13.02 -1.71
N GLY A 45 13.94 -12.74 -2.84
CA GLY A 45 13.25 -12.76 -4.14
C GLY A 45 12.81 -14.16 -4.54
N GLY A 46 11.65 -14.27 -5.18
CA GLY A 46 11.14 -15.52 -5.75
C GLY A 46 10.13 -16.28 -4.90
N ILE A 47 9.65 -15.73 -3.77
CA ILE A 47 8.57 -16.36 -2.99
C ILE A 47 7.23 -15.93 -3.58
N VAL A 48 6.33 -16.89 -3.80
CA VAL A 48 4.97 -16.60 -4.25
C VAL A 48 4.05 -16.49 -3.04
N LEU A 49 3.46 -15.32 -2.85
CA LEU A 49 2.47 -15.02 -1.83
C LEU A 49 1.07 -14.97 -2.43
N ASN A 50 0.10 -15.46 -1.66
CA ASN A 50 -1.32 -15.38 -2.00
C ASN A 50 -1.87 -14.03 -1.54
N ILE A 51 -2.53 -13.30 -2.44
CA ILE A 51 -3.14 -12.02 -2.14
C ILE A 51 -4.65 -12.22 -2.05
N PRO A 52 -5.27 -12.03 -0.87
CA PRO A 52 -6.72 -12.05 -0.75
C PRO A 52 -7.34 -10.88 -1.53
N GLU A 53 -8.55 -11.09 -2.04
CA GLU A 53 -9.31 -10.02 -2.69
C GLU A 53 -9.85 -9.09 -1.60
N VAL A 54 -9.43 -7.82 -1.64
CA VAL A 54 -9.85 -6.77 -0.69
C VAL A 54 -10.39 -5.63 -1.51
N ASP A 55 -11.63 -5.22 -1.23
CA ASP A 55 -12.21 -4.01 -1.82
C ASP A 55 -11.64 -2.78 -1.11
N THR A 56 -10.64 -2.15 -1.73
CA THR A 56 -10.10 -0.85 -1.30
C THR A 56 -10.78 0.34 -1.97
N SER A 57 -11.91 0.09 -2.66
CA SER A 57 -12.70 1.13 -3.33
C SER A 57 -13.42 2.08 -2.37
N GLU A 58 -13.39 1.81 -1.07
CA GLU A 58 -13.86 2.72 -0.03
C GLU A 58 -12.88 3.90 0.07
N ILE A 59 -12.99 4.84 -0.86
CA ILE A 59 -12.35 6.14 -0.78
C ILE A 59 -12.94 6.81 0.47
N THR A 60 -12.14 6.90 1.52
CA THR A 60 -12.48 7.74 2.66
C THR A 60 -12.58 9.17 2.17
N ASP A 61 -13.73 9.80 2.36
CA ASP A 61 -13.97 11.20 2.03
C ASP A 61 -12.84 12.04 2.64
N ARG A 62 -12.06 12.69 1.78
CA ARG A 62 -10.91 13.48 2.23
C ARG A 62 -11.46 14.76 2.85
N PRO A 63 -10.93 15.20 4.00
CA PRO A 63 -11.40 16.44 4.58
C PRO A 63 -11.06 17.62 3.65
N GLU A 64 -11.94 18.63 3.63
CA GLU A 64 -11.90 19.74 2.65
C GLU A 64 -10.59 20.54 2.63
N TRP A 65 -9.81 20.51 3.72
CA TRP A 65 -8.51 21.19 3.85
C TRP A 65 -7.34 20.48 3.18
N LEU A 66 -7.54 19.29 2.60
CA LEU A 66 -6.52 18.50 1.89
C LEU A 66 -6.65 18.58 0.36
N ASN A 67 -7.60 19.36 -0.16
CA ASN A 67 -7.74 19.60 -1.58
C ASN A 67 -6.61 20.52 -2.08
N GLU A 68 -6.06 20.23 -3.27
CA GLU A 68 -4.90 20.91 -3.89
C GLU A 68 -5.20 22.35 -4.36
N ASP A 69 -6.14 23.06 -3.74
CA ASP A 69 -6.57 24.41 -4.14
C ASP A 69 -5.71 25.54 -3.53
N ASP A 70 -4.58 25.22 -2.88
CA ASP A 70 -3.67 26.18 -2.23
C ASP A 70 -2.39 26.50 -3.06
N ASP A 71 -2.46 26.41 -4.40
CA ASP A 71 -1.40 26.88 -5.31
C ASP A 71 -1.65 28.32 -5.85
N GLU A 72 -2.48 29.13 -5.17
CA GLU A 72 -2.69 30.56 -5.50
C GLU A 72 -1.90 31.53 -4.58
N PHE A 73 -0.82 31.07 -3.92
CA PHE A 73 -0.11 31.86 -2.90
C PHE A 73 1.21 32.53 -3.35
N LEU A 74 1.45 32.77 -4.65
CA LEU A 74 2.68 33.45 -5.09
C LEU A 74 2.51 34.37 -6.33
N GLU A 75 1.51 35.26 -6.34
CA GLU A 75 1.58 36.48 -7.17
C GLU A 75 0.93 37.63 -6.39
N ASP A 76 1.69 38.31 -5.53
CA ASP A 76 1.56 39.76 -5.25
C ASP A 76 2.45 40.15 -4.05
N GLU A 77 3.75 40.31 -4.30
CA GLU A 77 4.55 41.24 -3.48
C GLU A 77 5.51 42.00 -4.41
N GLU A 78 4.95 42.84 -5.28
CA GLU A 78 5.67 43.98 -5.85
C GLU A 78 5.00 45.27 -5.33
N LEU A 79 5.61 45.87 -4.29
CA LEU A 79 5.33 47.24 -3.87
C LEU A 79 6.58 47.93 -3.32
#